data_AF-A0A8J8C6G5-F1
#
_entry.id   AF-A0A8J8C6G5-F1
#
_cell.length_a   1.000
_cell.length_b   1.000
_cell.length_c   1.000
_cell.angle_alpha   90.00
_cell.angle_beta   90.00
_cell.angle_gamma   90.00
#
_symmetry.space_group_name_H-M   'P 1'
#
loop_
_entity.id
_entity.type
_entity.pdbx_description
1 polymer ?
#
loop_
_entity_poly.entity_id
_entity_poly.type
_entity_poly.pdbx_seq_one_letter_code
_entity_poly.pdbx_strand_id
1 'polypeptide(L)'
;MELDRSRAVSVAAEAFHAHGISDADAEQTAEVLVSADARGKHSHGLLRLPRFVHGIEHGNVDPAGEIEVVAERGGAATLSGGSRLGPVVASAATGE
;
A
#
# COMPACT_ATOMS: atom_id res chain seq x y z
N MET A 1 5.49 -16.84 -17.14
CA MET A 1 6.60 -15.89 -16.92
C MET A 1 7.02 -16.05 -15.47
N GLU A 2 8.24 -16.50 -15.22
CA GLU A 2 8.80 -16.50 -13.86
C GLU A 2 9.43 -15.13 -13.63
N LEU A 3 9.07 -14.50 -12.52
CA LEU A 3 9.60 -13.20 -12.09
C LEU A 3 10.34 -13.38 -10.78
N ASP A 4 11.52 -12.78 -10.68
CA ASP A 4 12.23 -12.64 -9.41
C ASP A 4 11.43 -11.72 -8.47
N ARG A 5 11.29 -12.12 -7.18
CA ARG A 5 10.50 -11.36 -6.21
C ARG A 5 11.08 -9.97 -5.98
N SER A 6 12.41 -9.86 -5.80
CA SER A 6 13.06 -8.59 -5.51
C SER A 6 12.85 -7.61 -6.66
N ARG A 7 13.00 -8.08 -7.90
CA ARG A 7 12.72 -7.29 -9.11
C ARG A 7 11.24 -6.90 -9.23
N ALA A 8 10.32 -7.79 -8.88
CA ALA A 8 8.88 -7.47 -8.92
C ALA A 8 8.51 -6.38 -7.91
N VAL A 9 9.07 -6.44 -6.71
CA VAL A 9 8.88 -5.42 -5.67
C VAL A 9 9.48 -4.10 -6.11
N SER A 10 10.74 -4.08 -6.59
CA SER A 10 11.41 -2.83 -6.97
C SER A 10 10.66 -2.10 -8.09
N VAL A 11 10.23 -2.81 -9.14
CA VAL A 11 9.50 -2.20 -10.26
C VAL A 11 8.13 -1.66 -9.81
N ALA A 12 7.43 -2.37 -8.93
CA ALA A 12 6.15 -1.90 -8.40
C ALA A 12 6.33 -0.68 -7.48
N ALA A 13 7.36 -0.67 -6.63
CA ALA A 13 7.69 0.45 -5.75
C ALA A 13 8.09 1.69 -6.55
N GLU A 14 8.93 1.54 -7.58
CA GLU A 14 9.31 2.62 -8.50
C GLU A 14 8.09 3.27 -9.17
N ALA A 15 7.08 2.48 -9.53
CA ALA A 15 5.83 3.02 -10.06
C ALA A 15 5.12 3.92 -9.03
N PHE A 16 4.97 3.48 -7.78
CA PHE A 16 4.39 4.32 -6.72
C PHE A 16 5.20 5.60 -6.47
N HIS A 17 6.51 5.48 -6.37
CA HIS A 17 7.42 6.61 -6.15
C HIS A 17 7.31 7.66 -7.25
N ALA A 18 7.22 7.22 -8.52
CA ALA A 18 7.03 8.11 -9.66
C ALA A 18 5.74 8.95 -9.58
N HIS A 19 4.76 8.54 -8.77
CA HIS A 19 3.52 9.27 -8.51
C HIS A 19 3.50 9.98 -7.14
N GLY A 20 4.66 10.20 -6.52
CA GLY A 20 4.81 11.05 -5.33
C GLY A 20 4.56 10.33 -4.00
N ILE A 21 4.49 9.00 -3.99
CA ILE A 21 4.47 8.20 -2.77
C ILE A 21 5.88 8.08 -2.21
N SER A 22 6.03 8.12 -0.88
CA SER A 22 7.32 7.95 -0.22
C SER A 22 7.93 6.57 -0.50
N ASP A 23 9.26 6.45 -0.46
CA ASP A 23 9.95 5.16 -0.70
C ASP A 23 9.46 4.05 0.24
N ALA A 24 9.28 4.38 1.52
CA ALA A 24 8.81 3.43 2.53
C ALA A 24 7.39 2.91 2.21
N ASP A 25 6.45 3.81 1.92
CA ASP A 25 5.07 3.44 1.61
C ASP A 25 4.96 2.68 0.27
N ALA A 26 5.78 3.09 -0.70
CA ALA A 26 5.86 2.47 -2.01
C ALA A 26 6.38 1.03 -1.91
N GLU A 27 7.48 0.82 -1.18
CA GLU A 27 8.06 -0.50 -0.96
C GLU A 27 7.08 -1.40 -0.19
N GLN A 28 6.50 -0.91 0.91
CA GLN A 28 5.54 -1.66 1.70
C GLN A 28 4.31 -2.08 0.88
N THR A 29 3.76 -1.16 0.08
CA THR A 29 2.61 -1.46 -0.78
C THR A 29 2.98 -2.45 -1.87
N ALA A 30 4.14 -2.28 -2.51
CA ALA A 30 4.65 -3.20 -3.52
C ALA A 30 4.87 -4.60 -2.95
N GLU A 31 5.43 -4.71 -1.75
CA GLU A 31 5.59 -5.98 -1.04
C GLU A 31 4.26 -6.71 -0.90
N VAL A 32 3.21 -6.01 -0.42
CA VAL A 32 1.88 -6.60 -0.25
C VAL A 32 1.30 -7.11 -1.58
N LEU A 33 1.40 -6.32 -2.65
CA LEU A 33 0.89 -6.73 -3.97
C LEU A 33 1.65 -7.95 -4.51
N VAL A 34 2.98 -7.96 -4.46
CA VAL A 34 3.80 -9.09 -4.91
C VAL A 34 3.53 -10.33 -4.06
N SER A 35 3.36 -10.15 -2.75
CA SER A 35 3.05 -11.22 -1.80
C SER A 35 1.66 -11.83 -2.09
N ALA A 36 0.68 -11.03 -2.50
CA ALA A 36 -0.63 -11.52 -2.92
C ALA A 36 -0.54 -12.33 -4.23
N ASP A 37 0.23 -11.84 -5.21
CA ASP A 37 0.45 -12.56 -6.47
C ASP A 37 1.17 -13.89 -6.27
N ALA A 38 2.22 -13.93 -5.45
CA ALA A 38 2.96 -15.14 -5.13
C ALA A 38 2.08 -16.21 -4.48
N ARG A 39 1.02 -15.81 -3.78
CA ARG A 39 0.02 -16.71 -3.16
C ARG A 39 -1.14 -17.06 -4.10
N GLY A 40 -1.07 -16.71 -5.38
CA GLY A 40 -2.12 -16.96 -6.36
C GLY A 40 -3.37 -16.08 -6.20
N LYS A 41 -3.29 -14.97 -5.44
CA LYS A 41 -4.39 -14.02 -5.24
C LYS A 41 -4.30 -12.87 -6.24
N HIS A 42 -4.20 -13.18 -7.52
CA HIS A 42 -3.90 -12.23 -8.59
C HIS A 42 -4.84 -11.02 -8.66
N SER A 43 -6.12 -11.20 -8.32
CA SER A 43 -7.10 -10.11 -8.25
C SER A 43 -6.79 -9.05 -7.19
N HIS A 44 -5.84 -9.31 -6.29
CA HIS A 44 -5.37 -8.42 -5.23
C HIS A 44 -3.85 -8.20 -5.28
N GLY A 45 -3.16 -8.76 -6.29
CA GLY A 45 -1.71 -8.58 -6.50
C GLY A 45 -1.39 -7.43 -7.45
N LEU A 46 -0.32 -7.55 -8.24
CA LEU A 46 0.19 -6.53 -9.17
C LEU A 46 -0.83 -6.11 -10.21
N LEU A 47 -1.86 -6.92 -10.50
CA LEU A 47 -2.99 -6.49 -11.33
C LEU A 47 -3.68 -5.22 -10.79
N ARG A 48 -3.56 -4.94 -9.49
CA ARG A 48 -4.08 -3.72 -8.86
C ARG A 48 -3.19 -2.51 -9.04
N LEU A 49 -1.92 -2.66 -9.41
CA LEU A 49 -0.97 -1.53 -9.49
C LEU A 49 -1.50 -0.37 -10.35
N PRO A 50 -2.06 -0.58 -11.57
CA PRO A 50 -2.63 0.52 -12.35
C PRO A 50 -3.81 1.21 -11.66
N ARG A 51 -4.62 0.47 -10.89
CA ARG A 51 -5.74 1.06 -10.13
C ARG A 51 -5.24 1.94 -9.00
N PHE A 52 -4.18 1.52 -8.31
CA PHE A 52 -3.56 2.33 -7.28
C PHE A 52 -2.98 3.62 -7.85
N VAL A 53 -2.18 3.52 -8.92
CA VAL A 53 -1.63 4.67 -9.65
C VAL A 53 -2.74 5.63 -10.06
N HIS A 54 -3.79 5.13 -10.70
CA HIS A 54 -4.95 5.94 -11.08
C HIS A 54 -5.59 6.64 -9.86
N GLY A 55 -5.70 5.94 -8.73
CA GLY A 55 -6.19 6.53 -7.48
C GLY A 55 -5.35 7.70 -7.01
N ILE A 56 -4.02 7.58 -7.07
CA ILE A 56 -3.06 8.63 -6.70
C ILE A 56 -3.20 9.83 -7.65
N GLU A 57 -3.20 9.59 -8.96
CA GLU A 57 -3.35 10.65 -9.99
C GLU A 57 -4.64 11.45 -9.86
N HIS A 58 -5.70 10.85 -9.31
CA HIS A 58 -7.01 11.47 -9.12
C HIS A 58 -7.21 12.04 -7.70
N GLY A 59 -6.16 12.08 -6.88
CA GLY A 59 -6.22 12.65 -5.53
C GLY A 59 -7.02 11.82 -4.52
N ASN A 60 -7.27 10.53 -4.80
CA ASN A 60 -7.90 9.62 -3.84
C ASN A 60 -6.92 9.12 -2.77
N VAL A 61 -5.62 9.32 -3.00
CA VAL A 61 -4.56 9.02 -2.06
C VAL A 61 -3.84 10.32 -1.72
N ASP A 62 -3.68 10.57 -0.43
CA ASP A 62 -2.89 11.68 0.09
C ASP A 62 -1.53 11.15 0.60
N PRO A 63 -0.41 11.38 -0.11
CA PRO A 63 0.91 10.96 0.33
C PRO A 63 1.37 11.66 1.62
N ALA A 64 0.84 12.85 1.89
CA ALA A 64 1.13 13.64 3.09
C ALA A 64 0.08 13.44 4.19
N GLY A 65 -0.91 12.57 3.97
CA GLY A 65 -1.93 12.25 4.94
C GLY A 65 -1.34 11.61 6.19
N GLU A 66 -1.96 11.86 7.34
CA GLU A 66 -1.52 11.35 8.63
C GLU A 66 -2.42 10.21 9.11
N ILE A 67 -1.82 9.15 9.66
CA ILE A 67 -2.56 8.05 10.31
C ILE A 67 -2.67 8.38 11.78
N GLU A 68 -3.90 8.46 12.28
CA GLU A 68 -4.16 8.89 13.66
C GLU A 68 -5.13 7.93 14.35
N VAL A 69 -4.87 7.63 15.63
CA VAL A 69 -5.85 6.95 16.48
C VAL A 69 -6.89 7.97 16.93
N VAL A 70 -8.13 7.82 16.45
CA VAL A 70 -9.23 8.77 16.74
C VAL A 70 -10.12 8.31 17.88
N ALA A 71 -10.07 7.03 18.25
CA ALA A 71 -10.77 6.51 19.42
C ALA A 71 -10.12 5.22 19.93
N GLU A 72 -10.10 5.05 21.24
CA GLU A 72 -9.67 3.82 21.92
C GLU A 72 -10.69 3.43 22.97
N ARG A 73 -11.02 2.13 23.05
CA ARG A 73 -11.93 1.56 24.06
C ARG A 73 -11.49 0.15 24.44
N GLY A 74 -10.80 0.02 25.57
CA GLY A 74 -10.31 -1.26 26.05
C GLY A 74 -9.39 -1.91 25.00
N GLY A 75 -9.74 -3.10 24.52
CA GLY A 75 -8.97 -3.84 23.51
C GLY A 75 -9.25 -3.46 22.05
N ALA A 76 -9.86 -2.31 21.77
CA ALA A 76 -10.17 -1.86 20.41
C ALA A 76 -9.70 -0.42 20.17
N ALA A 77 -9.19 -0.16 18.97
CA ALA A 77 -8.82 1.17 18.48
C ALA A 77 -9.49 1.45 17.12
N THR A 78 -9.77 2.72 16.85
CA THR A 78 -10.24 3.20 15.54
C THR A 78 -9.21 4.20 15.01
N LEU A 79 -8.73 3.97 13.80
CA LEU A 79 -7.75 4.83 13.14
C LEU A 79 -8.40 5.59 11.99
N SER A 80 -8.10 6.89 11.89
CA SER A 80 -8.22 7.64 10.64
C SER A 80 -7.01 7.34 9.78
N GLY A 81 -7.21 6.85 8.57
CA GLY A 81 -6.11 6.49 7.66
C GLY A 81 -5.49 7.68 6.91
N GLY A 82 -6.01 8.90 7.09
CA GLY A 82 -5.51 10.09 6.39
C GLY A 82 -5.57 10.01 4.87
N SER A 83 -6.45 9.18 4.30
CA SER A 83 -6.47 8.87 2.86
C SER A 83 -5.13 8.35 2.32
N ARG A 84 -4.28 7.75 3.15
CA ARG A 84 -3.05 7.09 2.70
C ARG A 84 -3.36 5.77 1.98
N LEU A 85 -2.31 5.15 1.43
CA LEU A 85 -2.40 3.83 0.80
C LEU A 85 -2.95 2.79 1.79
N GLY A 86 -3.96 2.03 1.36
CA GLY A 86 -4.62 1.03 2.21
C GLY A 86 -3.65 0.05 2.90
N PRO A 87 -2.68 -0.56 2.20
CA PRO A 87 -1.68 -1.43 2.83
C PRO A 87 -0.81 -0.77 3.90
N VAL A 88 -0.53 0.53 3.76
CA VAL A 88 0.22 1.32 4.75
C VAL A 88 -0.62 1.53 6.01
N VAL A 89 -1.89 1.94 5.83
CA VAL A 89 -2.83 2.11 6.95
C VAL A 89 -3.09 0.78 7.67
N ALA A 90 -3.19 -0.32 6.91
CA ALA A 90 -3.44 -1.64 7.46
C ALA A 90 -2.29 -2.11 8.36
N SER A 91 -1.02 -1.99 7.95
CA SER A 91 0.10 -2.44 8.80
C SER A 91 0.27 -1.56 10.04
N ALA A 92 0.05 -0.24 9.91
CA ALA A 92 0.01 0.65 11.07
C ALA A 92 -1.08 0.25 12.09
N ALA A 93 -2.23 -0.24 11.61
CA ALA A 93 -3.32 -0.71 12.47
C ALA A 93 -3.06 -2.08 13.11
N THR A 94 -2.33 -2.98 12.43
CA THR A 94 -2.01 -4.33 12.93
C THR A 94 -0.70 -4.38 13.74
N GLY A 95 0.10 -3.31 13.72
CA GLY A 95 1.41 -3.26 14.36
C GLY A 95 2.47 -4.06 13.61
N GLU A 96 2.30 -4.23 12.30
CA GLU A 96 3.21 -4.91 11.38
C GLU A 96 4.17 -3.94 10.69
#